data_AF-A0A4Q2LXG5-F1
#
_entry.id   AF-A0A4Q2LXG5-F1
#
_cell.length_a   1.000
_cell.length_b   1.000
_cell.length_c   1.000
_cell.angle_alpha   90.00
_cell.angle_beta   90.00
_cell.angle_gamma   90.00
#
_symmetry.space_group_name_H-M   'P 1'
#
loop_
_entity.id
_entity.type
_entity.pdbx_description
1 polymer ?
#
loop_
_entity_poly.entity_id
_entity_poly.type
_entity_poly.pdbx_seq_one_letter_code
_entity_poly.pdbx_strand_id
1 'polypeptide(L)'
;METILNERKYIYRLVAQRIVDPNMYNAARLLIKYYVIHEMDKQKIGIAISNYLKTHYEGVDEETRDRMVVKYVNAAMKRKQALAQSGEEWQLHDLDWICIWQSELAKISALQDVKLERLAFILLVYSKLAQARAGRQGQMDEYGVYCDKEIFRESLLPYSFKSKLLINRLKELEYVLPNMHNGNSNYVSVLFASKGNNAGDKILFTISDFRNVVYMYEKFNGNKHVSHCSQCRMLFEKRSGNHKYCTACEKEKQLEYQRQSMQKRRRNLQSC
;
A
#
# COMPACT_ATOMS: atom_id res chain seq x y z
N MET A 1 -2.65 -1.93 -5.37
CA MET A 1 -3.22 -2.87 -4.36
C MET A 1 -2.99 -2.22 -3.02
N GLU A 2 -3.96 -2.14 -2.10
CA GLU A 2 -3.64 -1.56 -0.77
C GLU A 2 -2.63 -2.47 -0.07
N THR A 3 -1.46 -1.91 0.20
CA THR A 3 -0.34 -2.60 0.81
C THR A 3 -0.65 -2.83 2.29
N ILE A 4 -1.15 -4.02 2.63
CA ILE A 4 -1.28 -4.45 4.03
C ILE A 4 0.12 -4.77 4.55
N LEU A 5 0.52 -4.11 5.65
CA LEU A 5 1.83 -4.28 6.28
C LEU A 5 1.83 -5.40 7.31
N ASN A 6 0.89 -5.32 8.25
CA ASN A 6 0.70 -6.29 9.32
C ASN A 6 -0.54 -7.13 8.97
N GLU A 7 -0.28 -8.21 8.24
CA GLU A 7 -1.29 -9.18 7.81
C GLU A 7 -1.99 -9.82 9.00
N ARG A 8 -1.24 -10.20 10.06
CA ARG A 8 -1.82 -10.82 11.26
C ARG A 8 -2.77 -9.89 11.99
N LYS A 9 -2.35 -8.64 12.22
CA LYS A 9 -3.20 -7.61 12.84
C LYS A 9 -4.42 -7.35 11.99
N TYR A 10 -4.28 -7.30 10.66
CA TYR A 10 -5.41 -7.09 9.77
C TYR A 10 -6.39 -8.27 9.79
N ILE A 11 -5.91 -9.52 9.75
CA ILE A 11 -6.74 -10.72 9.90
C ILE A 11 -7.52 -10.69 11.23
N TYR A 12 -6.86 -10.31 12.33
CA TYR A 12 -7.54 -10.14 13.61
C TYR A 12 -8.68 -9.12 13.54
N ARG A 13 -8.50 -8.00 12.83
CA ARG A 13 -9.56 -7.00 12.63
C ARG A 13 -10.72 -7.53 11.78
N LEU A 14 -10.44 -8.32 10.74
CA LEU A 14 -11.47 -8.93 9.90
C LEU A 14 -12.30 -9.95 10.70
N VAL A 15 -11.63 -10.85 11.43
CA VAL A 15 -12.28 -11.98 12.09
C VAL A 15 -12.87 -11.60 13.44
N ALA A 16 -12.11 -10.92 14.31
CA ALA A 16 -12.53 -10.62 15.68
C ALA A 16 -13.32 -9.31 15.79
N GLN A 17 -12.90 -8.25 15.08
CA GLN A 17 -13.56 -6.94 15.16
C GLN A 17 -14.68 -6.76 14.12
N ARG A 18 -14.90 -7.77 13.27
CA ARG A 18 -15.92 -7.78 12.20
C ARG A 18 -15.86 -6.55 11.28
N ILE A 19 -14.66 -6.03 11.05
CA ILE A 19 -14.46 -4.94 10.10
C ILE A 19 -14.51 -5.51 8.69
N VAL A 20 -15.30 -4.88 7.82
CA VAL A 20 -15.42 -5.27 6.41
C VAL A 20 -14.45 -4.44 5.57
N ASP A 21 -13.52 -5.10 4.88
CA ASP A 21 -12.66 -4.46 3.89
C ASP A 21 -13.53 -3.95 2.74
N PRO A 22 -13.44 -2.67 2.31
CA PRO A 22 -14.20 -2.18 1.16
C PRO A 22 -13.98 -2.99 -0.12
N ASN A 23 -12.84 -3.67 -0.23
CA ASN A 23 -12.46 -4.53 -1.32
C ASN A 23 -12.47 -6.01 -0.87
N MET A 24 -13.54 -6.73 -1.24
CA MET A 24 -13.70 -8.16 -0.94
C MET A 24 -12.51 -9.03 -1.38
N TYR A 25 -11.81 -8.65 -2.46
CA TYR A 25 -10.70 -9.42 -3.01
C TYR A 25 -9.48 -9.39 -2.07
N ASN A 26 -9.25 -8.27 -1.37
CA ASN A 26 -8.17 -8.15 -0.40
C ASN A 26 -8.42 -9.05 0.81
N ALA A 27 -9.62 -8.96 1.39
CA ALA A 27 -10.02 -9.79 2.52
C ALA A 27 -9.97 -11.29 2.17
N ALA A 28 -10.51 -11.69 1.01
CA ALA A 28 -10.49 -13.08 0.57
C ALA A 28 -9.07 -13.63 0.42
N ARG A 29 -8.19 -12.91 -0.30
CA ARG A 29 -6.80 -13.36 -0.52
C ARG A 29 -6.02 -13.50 0.78
N LEU A 30 -6.23 -12.59 1.72
CA LEU A 30 -5.53 -12.60 3.00
C LEU A 30 -6.01 -13.76 3.90
N LEU A 31 -7.31 -13.97 4.00
CA LEU A 31 -7.87 -15.09 4.77
C LEU A 31 -7.48 -16.44 4.15
N ILE A 32 -7.46 -16.55 2.81
CA ILE A 32 -6.96 -17.75 2.11
C ILE A 32 -5.49 -17.99 2.47
N LYS A 33 -4.64 -16.96 2.40
CA LYS A 33 -3.22 -17.07 2.80
C LYS A 33 -3.11 -17.59 4.23
N TYR A 34 -3.85 -17.02 5.17
CA TYR A 34 -3.88 -17.45 6.56
C TYR A 34 -4.25 -18.94 6.71
N TYR A 35 -5.34 -19.38 6.10
CA TYR A 35 -5.79 -20.77 6.22
C TYR A 35 -4.86 -21.78 5.54
N VAL A 36 -4.23 -21.41 4.42
CA VAL A 36 -3.24 -22.26 3.74
C VAL A 36 -1.97 -22.43 4.58
N ILE A 37 -1.54 -21.37 5.26
CA ILE A 37 -0.40 -21.41 6.19
C ILE A 37 -0.70 -22.33 7.38
N HIS A 38 -1.93 -22.28 7.92
CA HIS A 38 -2.39 -23.15 9.01
C HIS A 38 -2.87 -24.55 8.53
N GLU A 39 -2.47 -24.95 7.33
CA GLU A 39 -2.65 -26.31 6.79
C GLU A 39 -4.11 -26.78 6.72
N MET A 40 -5.05 -25.85 6.57
CA MET A 40 -6.45 -26.23 6.37
C MET A 40 -6.65 -26.91 5.02
N ASP A 41 -7.54 -27.90 5.00
CA ASP A 41 -7.90 -28.58 3.76
C ASP A 41 -8.52 -27.62 2.73
N LYS A 42 -8.20 -27.85 1.46
CA LYS A 42 -8.63 -27.02 0.32
C LYS A 42 -10.15 -26.82 0.26
N GLN A 43 -10.94 -27.87 0.51
CA GLN A 43 -12.39 -27.78 0.48
C GLN A 43 -12.91 -26.94 1.65
N LYS A 44 -12.34 -27.16 2.85
CA LYS A 44 -12.68 -26.39 4.06
C LYS A 44 -12.36 -24.91 3.88
N ILE A 45 -11.23 -24.57 3.27
CA ILE A 45 -10.87 -23.18 2.94
C ILE A 45 -11.91 -22.57 2.01
N GLY A 46 -12.30 -23.28 0.94
CA GLY A 46 -13.30 -22.81 0.00
C GLY A 46 -14.63 -22.47 0.67
N ILE A 47 -15.13 -23.37 1.53
CA ILE A 47 -16.38 -23.18 2.28
C ILE A 47 -16.27 -21.99 3.24
N ALA A 48 -15.17 -21.91 4.01
CA ALA A 48 -14.98 -20.84 5.00
C ALA A 48 -14.96 -19.45 4.35
N ILE A 49 -14.27 -19.31 3.22
CA ILE A 49 -14.18 -18.03 2.49
C ILE A 49 -15.51 -17.69 1.81
N SER A 50 -16.18 -18.67 1.21
CA SER A 50 -17.50 -18.44 0.58
C SER A 50 -18.52 -17.96 1.61
N ASN A 51 -18.55 -18.59 2.79
CA ASN A 51 -19.41 -18.17 3.91
C ASN A 51 -19.07 -16.76 4.44
N TYR A 52 -17.77 -16.47 4.61
CA TYR A 52 -17.32 -15.13 5.03
C TYR A 52 -17.80 -14.06 4.03
N LEU A 53 -17.60 -14.30 2.73
CA LEU A 53 -17.99 -13.36 1.68
C LEU A 53 -19.51 -13.16 1.64
N LYS A 54 -20.29 -14.24 1.73
CA LYS A 54 -21.76 -14.20 1.76
C LYS A 54 -22.29 -13.41 2.96
N THR A 55 -21.61 -13.47 4.10
CA THR A 55 -22.04 -12.82 5.33
C THR A 55 -21.73 -11.31 5.33
N HIS A 56 -20.60 -10.92 4.73
CA HIS A 56 -20.07 -9.55 4.84
C HIS A 56 -20.23 -8.68 3.59
N TYR A 57 -20.54 -9.27 2.43
CA TYR A 57 -20.66 -8.54 1.17
C TYR A 57 -22.00 -8.83 0.49
N GLU A 58 -22.83 -7.80 0.36
CA GLU A 58 -24.10 -7.86 -0.36
C GLU A 58 -23.90 -7.64 -1.86
N GLY A 59 -24.79 -8.21 -2.68
CA GLY A 59 -24.85 -7.94 -4.13
C GLY A 59 -23.80 -8.67 -4.98
N VAL A 60 -23.03 -9.59 -4.40
CA VAL A 60 -22.12 -10.48 -5.15
C VAL A 60 -22.86 -11.75 -5.53
N ASP A 61 -22.97 -12.04 -6.82
CA ASP A 61 -23.61 -13.27 -7.28
C ASP A 61 -22.78 -14.51 -6.88
N GLU A 62 -23.48 -15.62 -6.65
CA GLU A 62 -22.91 -16.87 -6.17
C GLU A 62 -21.85 -17.45 -7.12
N GLU A 63 -22.11 -17.41 -8.42
CA GLU A 63 -21.19 -17.94 -9.43
C GLU A 63 -19.86 -17.17 -9.45
N THR A 64 -19.92 -15.84 -9.40
CA THR A 64 -18.73 -14.98 -9.35
C THR A 64 -17.94 -15.20 -8.07
N ARG A 65 -18.63 -15.31 -6.93
CA ARG A 65 -18.00 -15.60 -5.63
C ARG A 65 -17.26 -16.94 -5.68
N ASP A 66 -17.92 -18.01 -6.10
CA ASP A 66 -17.34 -19.36 -6.07
C ASP A 66 -16.20 -19.50 -7.08
N ARG A 67 -16.34 -18.94 -8.30
CA ARG A 67 -15.22 -18.88 -9.27
C ARG A 67 -14.01 -18.15 -8.71
N MET A 68 -14.23 -17.03 -8.04
CA MET A 68 -13.16 -16.26 -7.40
C MET A 68 -12.47 -17.07 -6.29
N VAL A 69 -13.23 -17.69 -5.40
CA VAL A 69 -12.72 -18.48 -4.29
C VAL A 69 -11.87 -19.64 -4.80
N VAL A 70 -12.40 -20.44 -5.74
CA VAL A 70 -11.67 -21.57 -6.33
C VAL A 70 -10.36 -21.09 -6.97
N LYS A 71 -10.40 -20.00 -7.75
CA LYS A 71 -9.21 -19.43 -8.39
C LYS A 71 -8.14 -19.05 -7.37
N TYR A 72 -8.50 -18.33 -6.30
CA TYR A 72 -7.52 -17.87 -5.32
C TYR A 72 -7.02 -18.96 -4.40
N VAL A 73 -7.86 -19.91 -4.00
CA VAL A 73 -7.44 -21.07 -3.21
C VAL A 73 -6.44 -21.91 -4.02
N ASN A 74 -6.73 -22.20 -5.29
CA ASN A 74 -5.80 -22.92 -6.17
C ASN A 74 -4.46 -22.20 -6.33
N ALA A 75 -4.50 -20.88 -6.56
CA ALA A 75 -3.29 -20.07 -6.70
C ALA A 75 -2.45 -20.05 -5.40
N ALA A 76 -3.10 -19.96 -4.25
CA ALA A 76 -2.44 -19.98 -2.94
C ALA A 76 -1.78 -21.34 -2.65
N MET A 77 -2.49 -22.45 -2.90
CA MET A 77 -1.93 -23.79 -2.72
C MET A 77 -0.72 -24.03 -3.63
N LYS A 78 -0.82 -23.65 -4.92
CA LYS A 78 0.30 -23.73 -5.86
C LYS A 78 1.49 -22.90 -5.39
N ARG A 79 1.26 -21.72 -4.82
CA ARG A 79 2.31 -20.87 -4.25
C ARG A 79 2.99 -21.52 -3.04
N LYS A 80 2.22 -22.07 -2.08
CA LYS A 80 2.79 -22.80 -0.93
C LYS A 80 3.67 -23.95 -1.40
N GLN A 81 3.21 -24.72 -2.39
CA GLN A 81 3.97 -25.83 -2.95
C GLN A 81 5.26 -25.37 -3.64
N ALA A 82 5.22 -24.31 -4.44
CA ALA A 82 6.40 -23.78 -5.12
C ALA A 82 7.46 -23.26 -4.13
N LEU A 83 7.04 -22.62 -3.04
CA LEU A 83 7.94 -22.16 -1.98
C LEU A 83 8.54 -23.35 -1.22
N ALA A 84 7.75 -24.35 -0.89
CA ALA A 84 8.25 -25.58 -0.27
C ALA A 84 9.31 -26.29 -1.13
N GLN A 85 9.14 -26.27 -2.47
CA GLN A 85 10.12 -26.79 -3.42
C GLN A 85 11.42 -25.98 -3.45
N SER A 86 11.37 -24.67 -3.19
CA SER A 86 12.56 -23.81 -3.10
C SER A 86 13.19 -23.78 -1.69
N GLY A 87 12.65 -24.56 -0.74
CA GLY A 87 13.09 -24.56 0.65
C GLY A 87 12.66 -23.33 1.45
N GLU A 88 11.71 -22.55 0.95
CA GLU A 88 11.16 -21.37 1.60
C GLU A 88 9.79 -21.65 2.23
N GLU A 89 9.52 -21.05 3.38
CA GLU A 89 8.21 -21.12 4.02
C GLU A 89 7.34 -19.91 3.67
N TRP A 90 6.05 -20.15 3.44
CA TRP A 90 5.11 -19.05 3.23
C TRP A 90 4.68 -18.47 4.58
N GLN A 91 5.11 -17.24 4.87
CA GLN A 91 4.82 -16.58 6.14
C GLN A 91 3.86 -15.38 5.98
N LEU A 92 3.17 -15.03 7.06
CA LEU A 92 2.44 -13.77 7.17
C LEU A 92 3.41 -12.64 7.48
N HIS A 93 3.17 -11.47 6.88
CA HIS A 93 3.96 -10.29 7.15
C HIS A 93 3.45 -9.59 8.42
N ASP A 94 4.33 -9.44 9.41
CA ASP A 94 4.04 -8.80 10.69
C ASP A 94 4.81 -7.47 10.81
N LEU A 95 4.65 -6.58 9.83
CA LEU A 95 5.32 -5.28 9.82
C LEU A 95 4.37 -4.18 10.29
N ASP A 96 4.70 -3.47 11.36
CA ASP A 96 3.87 -2.35 11.82
C ASP A 96 4.25 -1.01 11.17
N TRP A 97 5.54 -0.76 10.94
CA TRP A 97 6.04 0.46 10.30
C TRP A 97 7.40 0.24 9.64
N ILE A 98 7.76 1.12 8.70
CA ILE A 98 9.14 1.30 8.23
C ILE A 98 9.72 2.62 8.75
N CYS A 99 11.03 2.64 8.99
CA CYS A 99 11.74 3.84 9.43
C CYS A 99 12.43 4.54 8.26
N ILE A 100 12.24 5.85 8.18
CA ILE A 100 12.97 6.75 7.28
C ILE A 100 13.92 7.61 8.11
N TRP A 101 15.19 7.60 7.73
CA TRP A 101 16.28 8.26 8.46
C TRP A 101 16.56 9.65 7.93
N GLN A 102 17.17 10.48 8.76
CA GLN A 102 17.55 11.85 8.40
C GLN A 102 18.54 11.88 7.24
N SER A 103 19.53 11.00 7.24
CA SER A 103 20.53 10.91 6.16
C SER A 103 19.90 10.62 4.79
N GLU A 104 18.84 9.81 4.77
CA GLU A 104 18.13 9.42 3.55
C GLU A 104 17.37 10.61 2.96
N LEU A 105 16.66 11.37 3.81
CA LEU A 105 15.95 12.57 3.36
C LEU A 105 16.91 13.68 2.96
N ALA A 106 18.03 13.84 3.66
CA ALA A 106 19.05 14.82 3.31
C ALA A 106 19.57 14.56 1.88
N LYS A 107 19.86 13.29 1.56
CA LYS A 107 20.22 12.89 0.18
C LYS A 107 19.10 13.21 -0.80
N ILE A 108 17.85 12.85 -0.50
CA ILE A 108 16.72 13.17 -1.40
C ILE A 108 16.65 14.69 -1.64
N SER A 109 16.66 15.51 -0.58
CA SER A 109 16.56 16.97 -0.69
C SER A 109 17.72 17.63 -1.45
N ALA A 110 18.88 16.97 -1.54
CA ALA A 110 20.02 17.45 -2.30
C ALA A 110 19.79 17.41 -3.82
N LEU A 111 18.76 16.70 -4.30
CA LEU A 111 18.38 16.67 -5.72
C LEU A 111 17.86 18.02 -6.22
N GLN A 112 17.28 18.85 -5.33
CA GLN A 112 16.74 20.18 -5.64
C GLN A 112 15.76 20.22 -6.84
N ASP A 113 15.09 19.10 -7.09
CA ASP A 113 14.07 18.95 -8.13
C ASP A 113 12.91 18.15 -7.55
N VAL A 114 11.77 18.82 -7.39
CA VAL A 114 10.56 18.27 -6.76
C VAL A 114 10.13 16.94 -7.40
N LYS A 115 10.29 16.76 -8.72
CA LYS A 115 9.88 15.52 -9.40
C LYS A 115 10.86 14.39 -9.11
N LEU A 116 12.17 14.67 -9.13
CA LEU A 116 13.20 13.69 -8.77
C LEU A 116 13.11 13.31 -7.29
N GLU A 117 12.87 14.29 -6.43
CA GLU A 117 12.71 14.08 -4.99
C GLU A 117 11.52 13.18 -4.67
N ARG A 118 10.34 13.45 -5.25
CA ARG A 118 9.16 12.59 -5.10
C ARG A 118 9.45 11.16 -5.54
N LEU A 119 10.08 11.00 -6.70
CA LEU A 119 10.42 9.70 -7.25
C LEU A 119 11.42 8.94 -6.35
N ALA A 120 12.49 9.61 -5.94
CA ALA A 120 13.50 9.04 -5.04
C ALA A 120 12.89 8.63 -3.69
N PHE A 121 12.03 9.48 -3.12
CA PHE A 121 11.33 9.17 -1.86
C PHE A 121 10.44 7.92 -1.99
N ILE A 122 9.65 7.80 -3.06
CA ILE A 122 8.81 6.61 -3.27
C ILE A 122 9.66 5.36 -3.50
N LEU A 123 10.75 5.45 -4.27
CA LEU A 123 11.68 4.34 -4.46
C LEU A 123 12.26 3.85 -3.12
N LEU A 124 12.65 4.78 -2.23
CA LEU A 124 13.14 4.47 -0.88
C LEU A 124 12.08 3.76 -0.03
N VAL A 125 10.86 4.28 0.00
CA VAL A 125 9.75 3.72 0.77
C VAL A 125 9.45 2.29 0.32
N TYR A 126 9.35 2.07 -0.98
CA TYR A 126 9.02 0.77 -1.54
C TYR A 126 10.17 -0.24 -1.44
N SER A 127 11.43 0.19 -1.57
CA SER A 127 12.58 -0.70 -1.39
C SER A 127 12.72 -1.15 0.06
N LYS A 128 12.53 -0.26 1.04
CA LYS A 128 12.48 -0.61 2.47
C LYS A 128 11.32 -1.54 2.79
N LEU A 129 10.15 -1.28 2.21
CA LEU A 129 8.98 -2.14 2.38
C LEU A 129 9.23 -3.54 1.80
N ALA A 130 9.83 -3.64 0.61
CA ALA A 130 10.17 -4.92 0.00
C ALA A 130 11.16 -5.71 0.87
N GLN A 131 12.19 -5.05 1.39
CA GLN A 131 13.18 -5.66 2.26
C GLN A 131 12.60 -6.07 3.64
N ALA A 132 11.74 -5.24 4.22
CA ALA A 132 11.03 -5.57 5.45
C ALA A 132 10.10 -6.79 5.26
N ARG A 133 9.41 -6.89 4.12
CA ARG A 133 8.57 -8.04 3.76
C ARG A 133 9.35 -9.33 3.53
N ALA A 134 10.58 -9.23 3.04
CA ALA A 134 11.45 -10.38 2.89
C ALA A 134 11.92 -10.98 4.22
N GLY A 135 11.57 -10.37 5.37
CA GLY A 135 12.08 -10.76 6.69
C GLY A 135 13.57 -10.43 6.88
N ARG A 136 14.14 -9.61 5.98
CA ARG A 136 15.57 -9.33 5.90
C ARG A 136 15.89 -7.90 6.33
N GLN A 137 15.10 -7.34 7.25
CA GLN A 137 15.25 -5.96 7.68
C GLN A 137 16.64 -5.73 8.30
N GLY A 138 17.46 -4.92 7.63
CA GLY A 138 18.83 -4.62 8.01
C GLY A 138 19.87 -5.71 7.69
N GLN A 139 19.47 -6.81 7.03
CA GLN A 139 20.34 -7.97 6.78
C GLN A 139 20.86 -8.08 5.33
N MET A 140 20.14 -7.55 4.33
CA MET A 140 20.65 -7.50 2.95
C MET A 140 21.34 -6.17 2.63
N ASP A 141 22.36 -6.25 1.79
CA ASP A 141 23.10 -5.12 1.24
C ASP A 141 22.32 -4.34 0.18
N GLU A 142 21.25 -4.92 -0.38
CA GLU A 142 20.58 -4.38 -1.56
C GLU A 142 19.12 -3.98 -1.28
N TYR A 143 18.85 -2.68 -1.35
CA TYR A 143 17.49 -2.11 -1.32
C TYR A 143 16.94 -2.00 -2.75
N GLY A 144 16.36 -3.07 -3.27
CA GLY A 144 15.85 -3.10 -4.64
C GLY A 144 14.33 -2.89 -4.77
N VAL A 145 13.91 -2.31 -5.90
CA VAL A 145 12.50 -2.04 -6.22
C VAL A 145 12.25 -2.06 -7.73
N TYR A 146 11.06 -2.53 -8.13
CA TYR A 146 10.59 -2.44 -9.52
C TYR A 146 10.00 -1.06 -9.81
N CYS A 147 10.55 -0.37 -10.81
CA CYS A 147 10.04 0.88 -11.34
C CYS A 147 8.87 0.64 -12.30
N ASP A 148 7.71 0.33 -11.74
CA ASP A 148 6.48 0.10 -12.49
C ASP A 148 5.56 1.34 -12.53
N LYS A 149 4.40 1.19 -13.15
CA LYS A 149 3.38 2.26 -13.22
C LYS A 149 2.90 2.72 -11.84
N GLU A 150 2.92 1.85 -10.83
CA GLU A 150 2.48 2.18 -9.47
C GLU A 150 3.47 3.14 -8.82
N ILE A 151 4.78 2.89 -8.91
CA ILE A 151 5.82 3.82 -8.41
C ILE A 151 5.64 5.23 -8.97
N PHE A 152 5.42 5.38 -10.28
CA PHE A 152 5.20 6.69 -10.89
C PHE A 152 3.92 7.35 -10.37
N ARG A 153 2.82 6.60 -10.29
CA ARG A 153 1.54 7.11 -9.77
C ARG A 153 1.68 7.60 -8.33
N GLU A 154 2.30 6.81 -7.46
CA GLU A 154 2.54 7.18 -6.06
C GLU A 154 3.49 8.38 -5.95
N SER A 155 4.39 8.57 -6.92
CA SER A 155 5.28 9.74 -6.99
C SER A 155 4.58 11.00 -7.55
N LEU A 156 3.28 10.96 -7.82
CA LEU A 156 2.51 12.02 -8.51
C LEU A 156 3.06 12.34 -9.90
N LEU A 157 3.60 11.33 -10.60
CA LEU A 157 4.15 11.45 -11.94
C LEU A 157 3.31 10.64 -12.94
N PRO A 158 3.08 11.16 -14.17
CA PRO A 158 2.42 10.39 -15.20
C PRO A 158 3.31 9.22 -15.63
N TYR A 159 2.75 8.06 -15.94
CA TYR A 159 3.51 6.96 -16.53
C TYR A 159 3.78 7.25 -18.01
N SER A 160 4.86 7.99 -18.28
CA SER A 160 5.23 8.50 -19.59
C SER A 160 6.72 8.29 -19.88
N PHE A 161 7.11 8.38 -21.15
CA PHE A 161 8.53 8.34 -21.54
C PHE A 161 9.35 9.40 -20.79
N LYS A 162 8.84 10.64 -20.68
CA LYS A 162 9.50 11.73 -19.94
C LYS A 162 9.74 11.38 -18.47
N SER A 163 8.76 10.76 -17.80
CA SER A 163 8.94 10.35 -16.41
C SER A 163 9.97 9.23 -16.27
N LYS A 164 10.05 8.31 -17.24
CA LYS A 164 11.08 7.27 -17.25
C LYS A 164 12.50 7.85 -17.37
N LEU A 165 12.67 8.98 -18.06
CA LEU A 165 13.96 9.69 -18.10
C LEU A 165 14.41 10.18 -16.73
N LEU A 166 13.50 10.45 -15.79
CA LEU A 166 13.85 10.80 -14.41
C LEU A 166 14.59 9.66 -13.70
N ILE A 167 14.28 8.40 -14.01
CA ILE A 167 15.03 7.25 -13.49
C ILE A 167 16.46 7.27 -14.06
N ASN A 168 16.62 7.53 -15.35
CA ASN A 168 17.96 7.64 -15.94
C ASN A 168 18.75 8.78 -15.29
N ARG A 169 18.10 9.90 -14.98
CA ARG A 169 18.74 10.99 -14.24
C ARG A 169 19.16 10.56 -12.83
N LEU A 170 18.33 9.81 -12.10
CA LEU A 170 18.72 9.24 -10.80
C LEU A 170 19.89 8.24 -10.92
N LYS A 171 20.00 7.52 -12.05
CA LYS A 171 21.14 6.64 -12.35
C LYS A 171 22.43 7.44 -12.59
N GLU A 172 22.35 8.49 -13.40
CA GLU A 172 23.48 9.40 -13.66
C GLU A 172 24.00 10.07 -12.38
N LEU A 173 23.10 10.36 -11.44
CA LEU A 173 23.43 10.96 -10.14
C LEU A 173 23.84 9.92 -9.09
N GLU A 174 23.93 8.64 -9.45
CA GLU A 174 24.30 7.53 -8.55
C GLU A 174 23.36 7.33 -7.35
N TYR A 175 22.10 7.77 -7.45
CA TYR A 175 21.07 7.48 -6.44
C TYR A 175 20.55 6.07 -6.57
N VAL A 176 20.51 5.56 -7.80
CA VAL A 176 20.05 4.20 -8.10
C VAL A 176 20.94 3.53 -9.13
N LEU A 177 21.10 2.21 -9.03
CA LEU A 177 21.74 1.40 -10.07
C LEU A 177 20.72 0.52 -10.78
N PRO A 178 20.87 0.28 -12.10
CA PRO A 178 20.15 -0.80 -12.75
C PRO A 178 20.63 -2.13 -12.17
N ASN A 179 19.71 -3.03 -11.84
CA ASN A 179 20.11 -4.38 -11.46
C ASN A 179 20.40 -5.19 -12.73
N MET A 180 21.68 -5.52 -12.93
CA MET A 180 22.14 -6.24 -14.12
C MET A 180 21.87 -7.75 -14.08
N HIS A 181 21.47 -8.32 -12.93
CA HIS A 181 21.34 -9.77 -12.78
C HIS A 181 20.17 -10.38 -13.55
N ASN A 182 19.11 -9.62 -13.84
CA ASN A 182 17.85 -10.19 -14.34
C ASN A 182 17.52 -9.80 -15.79
N GLY A 183 18.38 -9.06 -16.49
CA GLY A 183 18.10 -8.53 -17.84
C GLY A 183 16.89 -7.57 -17.92
N ASN A 184 16.22 -7.31 -16.80
CA ASN A 184 15.01 -6.50 -16.70
C ASN A 184 15.37 -5.08 -16.25
N SER A 185 15.37 -4.15 -17.20
CA SER A 185 15.79 -2.75 -17.03
C SER A 185 14.95 -1.93 -16.03
N ASN A 186 13.81 -2.47 -15.58
CA ASN A 186 12.90 -1.79 -14.67
C ASN A 186 13.19 -2.04 -13.19
N TYR A 187 14.06 -2.99 -12.82
CA TYR A 187 14.46 -3.16 -11.42
C TYR A 187 15.67 -2.29 -11.10
N VAL A 188 15.59 -1.52 -10.02
CA VAL A 188 16.67 -0.62 -9.58
C VAL A 188 17.01 -0.83 -8.12
N SER A 189 18.28 -0.61 -7.80
CA SER A 189 18.82 -0.72 -6.44
C SER A 189 19.07 0.67 -5.88
N VAL A 190 18.47 0.98 -4.74
CA VAL A 190 18.47 2.29 -4.08
C VAL A 190 19.72 2.42 -3.21
N LEU A 191 20.70 3.19 -3.67
CA LEU A 191 22.02 3.25 -3.04
C LEU A 191 22.08 4.12 -1.78
N PHE A 192 21.11 5.03 -1.63
CA PHE A 192 21.07 5.95 -0.50
C PHE A 192 20.25 5.44 0.69
N ALA A 193 19.67 4.24 0.60
CA ALA A 193 18.94 3.63 1.70
C ALA A 193 19.91 3.18 2.81
N SER A 194 19.67 3.66 4.03
CA SER A 194 20.49 3.38 5.21
C SER A 194 20.14 2.01 5.81
N LYS A 195 21.16 1.31 6.34
CA LYS A 195 21.00 0.07 7.11
C LYS A 195 20.50 0.29 8.53
N GLY A 196 20.32 1.54 8.95
CA GLY A 196 19.74 1.90 10.25
C GLY A 196 20.66 1.76 11.46
N ASN A 197 21.96 1.53 11.24
CA ASN A 197 22.97 1.35 12.29
C ASN A 197 24.13 2.36 12.20
N ASN A 198 23.94 3.47 11.48
CA ASN A 198 24.96 4.52 11.45
C ASN A 198 24.90 5.29 12.78
N ALA A 199 25.98 5.20 13.57
CA ALA A 199 26.09 5.91 14.84
C ALA A 199 25.84 7.42 14.64
N GLY A 200 24.71 7.91 15.17
CA GLY A 200 24.31 9.32 15.09
C GLY A 200 23.18 9.65 14.11
N ASP A 201 22.72 8.71 13.28
CA ASP A 201 21.56 8.93 12.40
C ASP A 201 20.25 8.86 13.20
N LYS A 202 19.30 9.75 12.89
CA LYS A 202 18.02 9.87 13.62
C LYS A 202 16.87 9.46 12.72
N ILE A 203 15.90 8.75 13.28
CA ILE A 203 14.64 8.43 12.60
C ILE A 203 13.82 9.73 12.53
N LEU A 204 13.44 10.15 11.31
CA LEU A 204 12.57 11.30 11.09
C LEU A 204 11.11 10.89 10.88
N PHE A 205 10.87 9.79 10.17
CA PHE A 205 9.51 9.26 9.98
C PHE A 205 9.43 7.78 10.32
N THR A 206 8.29 7.41 10.86
CA THR A 206 7.78 6.06 10.86
C THR A 206 6.56 6.00 9.95
N ILE A 207 6.61 5.19 8.90
CA ILE A 207 5.52 5.04 7.93
C ILE A 207 4.76 3.76 8.26
N SER A 208 3.54 3.91 8.75
CA SER A 208 2.58 2.81 9.00
C SER A 208 1.35 2.86 8.07
N ASP A 209 1.16 3.99 7.36
CA ASP A 209 0.10 4.18 6.37
C ASP A 209 0.73 4.61 5.05
N PHE A 210 0.55 3.79 4.03
CA PHE A 210 1.18 3.96 2.72
C PHE A 210 0.27 4.68 1.73
N ARG A 211 -0.98 4.96 2.13
CA ARG A 211 -1.89 5.74 1.29
C ARG A 211 -1.33 7.14 1.15
N ASN A 212 -1.12 7.59 -0.09
CA ASN A 212 -0.70 8.96 -0.36
C ASN A 212 0.65 9.32 0.29
N VAL A 213 1.56 8.34 0.43
CA VAL A 213 2.79 8.45 1.23
C VAL A 213 3.73 9.56 0.75
N VAL A 214 3.76 9.87 -0.55
CA VAL A 214 4.53 11.00 -1.13
C VAL A 214 4.23 12.33 -0.44
N TYR A 215 3.00 12.52 0.04
CA TYR A 215 2.61 13.74 0.72
C TYR A 215 3.22 13.87 2.11
N MET A 216 3.73 12.78 2.71
CA MET A 216 4.55 12.87 3.92
C MET A 216 5.83 13.67 3.67
N TYR A 217 6.51 13.39 2.55
CA TYR A 217 7.71 14.10 2.13
C TYR A 217 7.40 15.55 1.74
N GLU A 218 6.34 15.78 0.95
CA GLU A 218 5.91 17.14 0.58
C GLU A 218 5.62 18.01 1.81
N LYS A 219 4.92 17.45 2.80
CA LYS A 219 4.61 18.15 4.04
C LYS A 219 5.86 18.47 4.85
N PHE A 220 6.82 17.54 4.89
CA PHE A 220 8.11 17.75 5.53
C PHE A 220 8.91 18.89 4.88
N ASN A 221 8.89 18.97 3.55
CA ASN A 221 9.49 20.06 2.80
C ASN A 221 8.69 21.39 2.89
N GLY A 222 7.69 21.47 3.77
CA GLY A 222 6.95 22.70 4.04
C GLY A 222 5.81 23.00 3.07
N ASN A 223 5.35 22.01 2.28
CA ASN A 223 4.18 22.20 1.42
C ASN A 223 2.91 22.44 2.26
N LYS A 224 2.50 23.71 2.34
CA LYS A 224 1.32 24.17 3.11
C LYS A 224 0.00 23.66 2.53
N HIS A 225 -0.01 23.15 1.31
CA HIS A 225 -1.19 22.59 0.67
C HIS A 225 -1.46 21.14 1.09
N VAL A 226 -0.52 20.48 1.78
CA VAL A 226 -0.76 19.12 2.28
C VAL A 226 -1.39 19.16 3.68
N SER A 227 -2.49 18.44 3.87
CA SER A 227 -3.16 18.30 5.18
C SER A 227 -3.69 16.88 5.40
N HIS A 228 -4.06 16.57 6.65
CA HIS A 228 -4.74 15.32 6.98
C HIS A 228 -6.24 15.46 6.75
N CYS A 229 -6.85 14.43 6.16
CA CYS A 229 -8.30 14.35 6.03
C CYS A 229 -8.94 14.31 7.42
N SER A 230 -9.95 15.13 7.65
CA SER A 230 -10.64 15.19 8.95
C SER A 230 -11.39 13.90 9.30
N GLN A 231 -11.71 13.07 8.29
CA GLN A 231 -12.44 11.80 8.47
C GLN A 231 -11.49 10.59 8.51
N CYS A 232 -10.71 10.36 7.45
CA CYS A 232 -9.87 9.16 7.34
C CYS A 232 -8.41 9.36 7.77
N ARG A 233 -8.04 10.59 8.16
CA ARG A 233 -6.68 11.00 8.58
C ARG A 233 -5.57 10.83 7.54
N MET A 234 -5.86 10.32 6.35
CA MET A 234 -4.91 10.23 5.23
C MET A 234 -4.42 11.63 4.81
N LEU A 235 -3.15 11.74 4.41
CA LEU A 235 -2.61 12.95 3.81
C LEU A 235 -3.15 13.18 2.40
N PHE A 236 -3.41 14.43 2.05
CA PHE A 236 -3.87 14.81 0.72
C PHE A 236 -3.55 16.27 0.43
N GLU A 237 -3.54 16.62 -0.85
CA GLU A 237 -3.39 18.01 -1.29
C GLU A 237 -4.74 18.75 -1.23
N LYS A 238 -4.73 19.90 -0.57
CA LYS A 238 -5.90 20.74 -0.35
C LYS A 238 -6.05 21.74 -1.51
N ARG A 239 -7.27 21.87 -2.03
CA ARG A 239 -7.59 22.86 -3.09
C ARG A 239 -7.74 24.28 -2.53
N SER A 240 -8.11 24.40 -1.27
CA SER A 240 -8.30 25.67 -0.57
C SER A 240 -8.04 25.50 0.93
N GLY A 241 -7.90 26.62 1.67
CA GLY A 241 -7.68 26.59 3.12
C GLY A 241 -8.79 25.88 3.91
N ASN A 242 -10.02 25.87 3.37
CA ASN A 242 -11.19 25.25 3.99
C ASN A 242 -11.43 23.80 3.55
N HIS A 243 -10.58 23.23 2.69
CA HIS A 243 -10.75 21.86 2.20
C HIS A 243 -10.34 20.85 3.30
N LYS A 244 -11.35 20.27 3.96
CA LYS A 244 -11.17 19.41 5.16
C LYS A 244 -11.09 17.92 4.87
N TYR A 245 -11.58 17.47 3.71
CA TYR A 245 -11.76 16.05 3.40
C TYR A 245 -10.96 15.65 2.16
N CYS A 246 -10.51 14.40 2.08
CA CYS A 246 -10.00 13.89 0.81
C CYS A 246 -11.17 13.65 -0.16
N THR A 247 -10.89 13.51 -1.45
CA THR A 247 -11.92 13.33 -2.50
C THR A 247 -12.93 12.22 -2.18
N ALA A 248 -12.47 11.10 -1.61
CA ALA A 248 -13.34 9.99 -1.26
C ALA A 248 -14.31 10.35 -0.11
N CYS A 249 -13.79 10.88 0.99
CA CYS A 249 -14.60 11.29 2.14
C CYS A 249 -15.51 12.50 1.80
N GLU A 250 -15.07 13.41 0.94
CA GLU A 250 -15.89 14.52 0.44
C GLU A 250 -17.12 14.00 -0.30
N LYS A 251 -16.93 13.02 -1.21
CA LYS A 251 -18.02 12.38 -1.94
C LYS A 251 -19.00 11.65 -1.01
N GLU A 252 -18.50 10.93 -0.02
CA GLU A 252 -19.35 10.26 0.98
C GLU A 252 -20.19 11.26 1.77
N LYS A 253 -19.58 12.35 2.26
CA LYS A 253 -20.28 13.42 2.98
C LYS A 253 -21.34 14.10 2.12
N GLN A 254 -21.03 14.33 0.84
CA GLN A 254 -22.01 14.90 -0.09
C GLN A 254 -23.22 13.98 -0.26
N LEU A 255 -23.02 12.67 -0.40
CA LEU A 255 -24.12 11.69 -0.48
C LEU A 255 -24.92 11.64 0.82
N GLU A 256 -24.27 11.73 1.97
CA GLU A 256 -24.93 11.80 3.28
C GLU A 256 -25.87 13.02 3.36
N TYR A 257 -25.38 14.21 2.99
CA TYR A 257 -26.20 15.43 2.99
C TYR A 257 -27.38 15.34 2.01
N GLN A 258 -27.18 14.74 0.84
CA GLN A 258 -28.27 14.51 -0.12
C GLN A 258 -29.35 13.58 0.45
N ARG A 259 -28.96 12.48 1.10
CA ARG A 259 -29.90 11.55 1.76
C ARG A 259 -30.69 12.25 2.86
N GLN A 260 -30.03 13.02 3.71
CA GLN A 260 -30.68 13.79 4.79
C GLN A 260 -31.68 14.81 4.24
N SER A 261 -31.29 15.54 3.19
CA SER A 261 -32.17 16.51 2.52
C SER A 261 -33.41 15.82 1.93
N MET A 262 -33.24 14.70 1.21
CA MET A 262 -34.35 13.94 0.64
C MET A 262 -35.28 13.36 1.72
N GLN A 263 -34.71 12.87 2.83
CA GLN A 263 -35.50 12.38 3.96
C GLN A 263 -36.33 13.50 4.59
N LYS A 264 -35.75 14.70 4.76
CA LYS A 264 -36.47 15.88 5.26
C LYS A 264 -37.61 16.29 4.31
N ARG A 265 -37.37 16.32 3.00
CA ARG A 265 -38.41 16.62 2.00
C ARG A 265 -39.56 15.61 2.04
N ARG A 266 -39.25 14.32 2.13
CA ARG A 266 -40.27 13.25 2.23
C ARG A 266 -41.11 13.38 3.50
N ARG A 267 -40.47 13.64 4.65
CA ARG A 267 -41.18 13.87 5.92
C ARG A 267 -42.13 15.07 5.82
N ASN A 268 -41.66 16.18 5.24
CA ASN A 268 -42.48 17.38 5.08
C ASN A 268 -43.66 17.17 4.11
N LEU A 269 -43.52 16.31 3.10
CA LEU A 269 -44.60 15.94 2.18
C LEU A 269 -45.63 14.99 2.81
N GLN A 270 -45.26 14.25 3.85
CA GLN A 270 -46.16 13.34 4.58
C GLN A 270 -46.88 14.03 5.76
N SER A 271 -46.45 15.23 6.13
CA SER A 271 -47.05 16.05 7.19
C SER A 271 -48.00 17.15 6.69
N CYS A 272 -48.23 17.21 5.38
CA CYS A 272 -49.27 18.03 4.73
C CYS A 272 -50.37 17.09 4.22
#